data_AF-A0A7Y0XX97-F1
#
_entry.id   AF-A0A7Y0XX97-F1
#
_cell.length_a   1.000
_cell.length_b   1.000
_cell.length_c   1.000
_cell.angle_alpha   90.00
_cell.angle_beta   90.00
_cell.angle_gamma   90.00
#
_symmetry.space_group_name_H-M   'P 1'
#
loop_
_entity.id
_entity.type
_entity.pdbx_description
1 polymer ?
#
loop_
_entity_poly.entity_id
_entity_poly.type
_entity_poly.pdbx_seq_one_letter_code
_entity_poly.pdbx_strand_id
1 'polypeptide(L)'
;MAIEKVNQSPLPFKGKLYTVVLGSAIILLSTTVPYLTLFNVFLFAGIFLAGTVALHHTIMRFQVRLTYNQAFALGCLAGLVGGVVSEGVTYVLMELFNYRPGTESLALVIDWALEMSKGRPEIQQQVQALVAAEKQALAPVKLSFVDILMNMLFSGAFYAPITGLGGAFAVLRLKRKASRGE
;
A
#
# COMPACT_ATOMS: atom_id res chain seq x y z
N MET A 1 -31.76 -32.43 -4.63
CA MET A 1 -31.70 -31.02 -4.21
C MET A 1 -30.36 -30.79 -3.54
N ALA A 2 -29.43 -30.12 -4.22
CA ALA A 2 -28.09 -29.84 -3.70
C ALA A 2 -28.11 -28.53 -2.92
N ILE A 3 -28.32 -28.62 -1.60
CA ILE A 3 -28.06 -27.52 -0.68
C ILE A 3 -26.61 -27.69 -0.22
N GLU A 4 -25.63 -27.23 -0.99
CA GLU A 4 -24.24 -27.26 -0.53
C GLU A 4 -23.42 -26.06 -1.03
N LYS A 5 -23.09 -25.18 -0.07
CA LYS A 5 -21.97 -24.22 -0.05
C LYS A 5 -22.06 -22.97 -0.94
N VAL A 6 -23.09 -22.16 -0.71
CA VAL A 6 -23.16 -20.78 -1.25
C VAL A 6 -22.13 -19.82 -0.60
N ASN A 7 -21.45 -20.20 0.49
CA ASN A 7 -20.61 -19.28 1.28
C ASN A 7 -19.15 -19.71 1.53
N GLN A 8 -18.67 -20.80 0.92
CA GLN A 8 -17.24 -21.11 1.03
C GLN A 8 -16.46 -20.30 -0.01
N SER A 9 -15.56 -19.44 0.46
CA SER A 9 -14.55 -18.82 -0.41
C SER A 9 -13.87 -19.95 -1.21
N PRO A 10 -13.89 -19.92 -2.55
CA PRO A 10 -13.34 -21.00 -3.37
C PRO A 10 -11.81 -21.10 -3.24
N LEU A 11 -11.18 -20.14 -2.56
CA LEU A 11 -9.75 -20.07 -2.40
C LEU A 11 -9.30 -20.92 -1.20
N PRO A 12 -8.39 -21.91 -1.40
CA PRO A 12 -7.82 -22.69 -0.31
C PRO A 12 -7.04 -21.78 0.65
N PHE A 13 -6.85 -22.21 1.89
CA PHE A 13 -6.09 -21.45 2.90
C PHE A 13 -4.69 -21.04 2.39
N LYS A 14 -4.00 -21.94 1.67
CA LYS A 14 -2.72 -21.66 1.01
C LYS A 14 -2.81 -20.49 0.02
N GLY A 15 -3.91 -20.36 -0.71
CA GLY A 15 -4.14 -19.25 -1.63
C GLY A 15 -4.36 -17.94 -0.89
N LYS A 16 -5.15 -17.94 0.19
CA LYS A 16 -5.35 -16.75 1.04
C LYS A 16 -4.03 -16.29 1.64
N LEU A 17 -3.27 -17.20 2.23
CA LEU A 17 -1.97 -16.90 2.80
C LEU A 17 -0.99 -16.35 1.75
N TYR A 18 -0.95 -16.97 0.56
CA TYR A 18 -0.11 -16.50 -0.54
C TYR A 18 -0.48 -15.07 -0.96
N THR A 19 -1.77 -14.76 -1.07
CA THR A 19 -2.22 -13.39 -1.36
C THR A 19 -1.74 -12.39 -0.33
N VAL A 20 -1.88 -12.72 0.95
CA VAL A 20 -1.52 -11.82 2.05
C VAL A 20 -0.01 -11.60 2.06
N VAL A 21 0.78 -12.68 2.02
CA VAL A 21 2.25 -12.59 2.03
C VAL A 21 2.75 -11.78 0.83
N LEU A 22 2.23 -12.05 -0.37
CA LEU A 22 2.64 -11.34 -1.57
C LEU A 22 2.22 -9.87 -1.53
N GLY A 23 0.99 -9.57 -1.12
CA GLY A 23 0.51 -8.19 -0.98
C GLY A 23 1.30 -7.42 0.07
N SER A 24 1.53 -8.01 1.24
CA SER A 24 2.35 -7.41 2.31
C SER A 24 3.79 -7.18 1.88
N ALA A 25 4.40 -8.10 1.12
CA ALA A 25 5.74 -7.92 0.59
C ALA A 25 5.81 -6.74 -0.41
N ILE A 26 4.82 -6.60 -1.30
CA ILE A 26 4.78 -5.47 -2.25
C ILE A 26 4.54 -4.16 -1.50
N ILE A 27 3.64 -4.14 -0.51
CA ILE A 27 3.42 -2.96 0.34
C ILE A 27 4.73 -2.57 1.00
N LEU A 28 5.38 -3.51 1.71
CA LEU A 28 6.65 -3.29 2.39
C LEU A 28 7.70 -2.71 1.44
N LEU A 29 7.89 -3.29 0.26
CA LEU A 29 8.84 -2.76 -0.72
C LEU A 29 8.46 -1.35 -1.19
N SER A 30 7.18 -1.11 -1.46
CA SER A 30 6.69 0.19 -1.93
C SER A 30 6.71 1.28 -0.85
N THR A 31 6.78 0.92 0.43
CA THR A 31 6.78 1.86 1.56
C THR A 31 8.15 2.02 2.22
N THR A 32 9.09 1.09 1.99
CA THR A 32 10.42 1.11 2.63
C THR A 32 11.57 1.32 1.66
N VAL A 33 11.44 0.92 0.39
CA VAL A 33 12.55 1.05 -0.57
C VAL A 33 12.59 2.49 -1.11
N PRO A 34 13.76 3.15 -1.08
CA PRO A 34 13.95 4.46 -1.68
C PRO A 34 13.40 4.54 -3.10
N TYR A 35 12.83 5.69 -3.46
CA TYR A 35 12.18 5.95 -4.76
C TYR A 35 10.89 5.17 -5.03
N LEU A 36 10.74 3.92 -4.57
CA LEU A 36 9.47 3.19 -4.71
C LEU A 36 8.36 3.81 -3.86
N THR A 37 8.73 4.47 -2.76
CA THR A 37 7.85 5.32 -1.95
C THR A 37 7.16 6.41 -2.76
N LEU A 38 7.75 6.89 -3.87
CA LEU A 38 7.11 7.87 -4.76
C LEU A 38 5.82 7.31 -5.39
N PHE A 39 5.74 6.02 -5.67
CA PHE A 39 4.49 5.42 -6.16
C PHE A 39 3.34 5.58 -5.17
N ASN A 40 3.65 5.65 -3.86
CA ASN A 40 2.63 5.87 -2.86
C ASN A 40 2.30 7.35 -2.68
N VAL A 41 3.24 8.26 -2.93
CA VAL A 41 2.97 9.71 -3.02
C VAL A 41 1.96 10.00 -4.14
N PHE A 42 2.03 9.28 -5.27
CA PHE A 42 1.04 9.36 -6.34
C PHE A 42 -0.20 8.49 -6.05
N LEU A 43 -1.14 9.02 -5.26
CA LEU A 43 -2.46 8.40 -5.00
C LEU A 43 -2.39 6.97 -4.44
N PHE A 44 -1.37 6.64 -3.66
CA PHE A 44 -1.19 5.29 -3.09
C PHE A 44 -1.12 4.18 -4.16
N ALA A 45 -0.58 4.50 -5.33
CA ALA A 45 -0.53 3.56 -6.46
C ALA A 45 0.25 2.28 -6.13
N GLY A 46 1.31 2.35 -5.31
CA GLY A 46 2.04 1.16 -4.86
C GLY A 46 1.17 0.19 -4.06
N ILE A 47 0.41 0.71 -3.09
CA ILE A 47 -0.53 -0.06 -2.26
C ILE A 47 -1.69 -0.62 -3.12
N PHE A 48 -2.22 0.18 -4.05
CA PHE A 48 -3.24 -0.29 -4.99
C PHE A 48 -2.71 -1.42 -5.89
N LEU A 49 -1.48 -1.28 -6.39
CA LEU A 49 -0.82 -2.29 -7.20
C LEU A 49 -0.52 -3.55 -6.39
N ALA A 50 -0.19 -3.44 -5.11
CA ALA A 50 -0.02 -4.60 -4.24
C ALA A 50 -1.27 -5.48 -4.24
N GLY A 51 -2.44 -4.88 -4.07
CA GLY A 51 -3.72 -5.60 -4.13
C GLY A 51 -3.99 -6.19 -5.51
N THR A 52 -3.74 -5.40 -6.55
CA THR A 52 -3.95 -5.82 -7.95
C THR A 52 -3.08 -7.02 -8.32
N VAL A 53 -1.78 -6.94 -8.08
CA VAL A 53 -0.79 -7.96 -8.42
C VAL A 53 -0.98 -9.21 -7.57
N ALA A 54 -1.19 -9.05 -6.26
CA ALA A 54 -1.37 -10.18 -5.36
C ALA A 54 -2.62 -11.01 -5.72
N LEU A 55 -3.76 -10.35 -5.98
CA LEU A 55 -4.99 -11.04 -6.36
C LEU A 55 -4.88 -11.61 -7.77
N HIS A 56 -4.30 -10.89 -8.72
CA HIS A 56 -4.10 -11.38 -10.08
C HIS A 56 -3.25 -12.67 -10.09
N HIS A 57 -2.09 -12.66 -9.45
CA HIS A 57 -1.23 -13.85 -9.35
C HIS A 57 -1.90 -14.99 -8.59
N THR A 58 -2.64 -14.70 -7.52
CA THR A 58 -3.32 -15.74 -6.76
C THR A 58 -4.41 -16.40 -7.60
N ILE A 59 -5.25 -15.62 -8.28
CA ILE A 59 -6.31 -16.12 -9.15
C ILE A 59 -5.73 -17.00 -10.25
N MET A 60 -4.67 -16.54 -10.92
CA MET A 60 -4.01 -17.30 -11.99
C MET A 60 -3.29 -18.55 -11.47
N ARG A 61 -2.68 -18.50 -10.29
CA ARG A 61 -1.92 -19.63 -9.72
C ARG A 61 -2.84 -20.74 -9.21
N PHE A 62 -3.92 -20.39 -8.52
CA PHE A 62 -4.85 -21.35 -7.93
C PHE A 62 -6.07 -21.64 -8.81
N GLN A 63 -6.18 -20.98 -9.98
CA GLN A 63 -7.23 -21.19 -10.96
C GLN A 63 -8.65 -21.05 -10.37
N VAL A 64 -8.83 -20.06 -9.49
CA VAL A 64 -10.12 -19.82 -8.81
C VAL A 64 -10.87 -18.63 -9.38
N ARG A 65 -12.20 -18.66 -9.33
CA ARG A 65 -13.04 -17.51 -9.68
C ARG A 65 -13.49 -16.82 -8.39
N LEU A 66 -12.99 -15.60 -8.17
CA LEU A 66 -13.40 -14.77 -7.03
C LEU A 66 -14.47 -13.76 -7.47
N THR A 67 -15.44 -13.49 -6.60
CA THR A 67 -16.34 -12.35 -6.76
C THR A 67 -15.61 -11.05 -6.42
N TYR A 68 -16.14 -9.91 -6.86
CA TYR A 68 -15.56 -8.59 -6.52
C TYR A 68 -15.45 -8.41 -5.00
N ASN A 69 -16.47 -8.81 -4.24
CA ASN A 69 -16.48 -8.70 -2.78
C ASN A 69 -15.42 -9.61 -2.13
N GLN A 70 -15.22 -10.83 -2.64
CA GLN A 70 -14.18 -11.74 -2.14
C GLN A 70 -12.78 -11.21 -2.41
N ALA A 71 -12.54 -10.68 -3.62
CA ALA A 71 -11.25 -10.09 -3.97
C ALA A 71 -10.98 -8.78 -3.20
N PHE A 72 -12.01 -7.97 -3.00
CA PHE A 72 -11.94 -6.77 -2.16
C PHE A 72 -11.59 -7.13 -0.72
N ALA A 73 -12.33 -8.04 -0.08
CA ALA A 73 -12.09 -8.44 1.30
C ALA A 73 -10.70 -9.06 1.50
N LEU A 74 -10.23 -9.90 0.56
CA LEU A 74 -8.91 -10.51 0.64
C LEU A 74 -7.80 -9.48 0.40
N GLY A 75 -8.01 -8.54 -0.53
CA GLY A 75 -7.13 -7.40 -0.74
C GLY A 75 -7.05 -6.50 0.50
N CYS A 76 -8.18 -6.22 1.16
CA CYS A 76 -8.20 -5.49 2.43
C CYS A 76 -7.37 -6.18 3.51
N LEU A 77 -7.45 -7.50 3.60
CA LEU A 77 -6.67 -8.26 4.58
C LEU A 77 -5.17 -8.20 4.28
N ALA A 78 -4.78 -8.29 2.99
CA ALA A 78 -3.39 -8.09 2.58
C ALA A 78 -2.89 -6.67 2.88
N GLY A 79 -3.74 -5.66 2.68
CA GLY A 79 -3.47 -4.25 3.00
C GLY A 79 -3.31 -4.01 4.50
N LEU A 80 -4.18 -4.60 5.33
CA LEU A 80 -4.11 -4.50 6.78
C LEU A 80 -2.81 -5.10 7.31
N VAL A 81 -2.52 -6.35 6.94
CA VAL A 81 -1.29 -7.04 7.38
C VAL A 81 -0.06 -6.32 6.82
N GLY A 82 -0.10 -5.90 5.56
CA GLY A 82 0.99 -5.16 4.93
C GLY A 82 1.26 -3.82 5.61
N GLY A 83 0.22 -3.07 5.99
CA GLY A 83 0.37 -1.80 6.71
C GLY A 83 0.96 -1.97 8.10
N VAL A 84 0.48 -2.96 8.87
CA VAL A 84 1.03 -3.28 10.20
C VAL A 84 2.49 -3.71 10.11
N VAL A 85 2.83 -4.61 9.18
CA VAL A 85 4.20 -5.09 8.98
C VAL A 85 5.10 -3.97 8.48
N SER A 86 4.63 -3.15 7.54
CA SER A 86 5.36 -1.99 7.03
C SER A 86 5.75 -1.05 8.15
N GLU A 87 4.80 -0.68 9.02
CA GLU A 87 5.09 0.25 10.12
C GLU A 87 6.06 -0.37 11.14
N GLY A 88 5.94 -1.66 11.42
CA GLY A 88 6.89 -2.37 12.27
C GLY A 88 8.31 -2.36 11.70
N VAL A 89 8.46 -2.58 10.39
CA VAL A 89 9.78 -2.51 9.75
C VAL A 89 10.31 -1.07 9.71
N THR A 90 9.46 -0.08 9.44
CA THR A 90 9.81 1.35 9.52
C THR A 90 10.37 1.69 10.90
N TYR A 91 9.72 1.24 11.97
CA TYR A 91 10.20 1.45 13.33
C TYR A 91 11.60 0.84 13.56
N VAL A 92 11.81 -0.41 13.12
CA VAL A 92 13.12 -1.08 13.23
C VAL A 92 14.20 -0.33 12.44
N LEU A 93 13.87 0.17 11.25
CA LEU A 93 14.78 0.95 10.42
C LEU A 93 15.15 2.28 11.07
N MET A 94 14.18 2.95 11.71
CA MET A 94 14.42 4.19 12.43
C MET A 94 15.30 3.96 13.66
N GLU A 95 15.01 2.94 14.47
CA GLU A 95 15.73 2.68 15.72
C GLU A 95 17.15 2.14 15.51
N LEU A 96 17.33 1.20 14.56
CA LEU A 96 18.63 0.53 14.38
C LEU A 96 19.53 1.19 13.34
N PHE A 97 18.94 1.76 12.28
CA PHE A 97 19.70 2.27 11.13
C PHE A 97 19.62 3.79 10.99
N ASN A 98 18.87 4.49 11.87
CA ASN A 98 18.51 5.91 11.70
C ASN A 98 17.94 6.23 10.31
N TYR A 99 17.37 5.21 9.65
CA TYR A 99 16.77 5.35 8.32
C TYR A 99 15.28 5.59 8.47
N ARG A 100 14.80 6.70 7.90
CA ARG A 100 13.38 7.05 7.89
C ARG A 100 12.83 6.91 6.47
N PRO A 101 12.13 5.80 6.15
CA PRO A 101 11.47 5.63 4.87
C PRO A 101 10.66 6.85 4.45
N GLY A 102 10.80 7.25 3.19
CA GLY A 102 10.03 8.35 2.58
C GLY A 102 10.65 9.74 2.69
N THR A 103 11.68 9.97 3.53
CA THR A 103 12.36 11.28 3.60
C THR A 103 13.06 11.63 2.29
N GLU A 104 13.70 10.66 1.65
CA GLU A 104 14.38 10.84 0.36
C GLU A 104 13.39 11.23 -0.74
N SER A 105 12.21 10.61 -0.74
CA SER A 105 11.16 10.94 -1.71
C SER A 105 10.51 12.28 -1.44
N LEU A 106 10.33 12.64 -0.15
CA LEU A 106 9.84 13.94 0.25
C LEU A 106 10.80 15.05 -0.20
N ALA A 107 12.10 14.88 0.05
CA ALA A 107 13.14 15.82 -0.37
C ALA A 107 13.12 16.03 -1.89
N LEU A 108 13.03 14.95 -2.69
CA LEU A 108 12.92 15.06 -4.15
C LEU A 108 11.67 15.82 -4.62
N VAL A 109 10.53 15.59 -3.98
CA VAL A 109 9.27 16.31 -4.31
C VAL A 109 9.39 17.78 -3.93
N ILE A 110 10.03 18.09 -2.80
CA ILE A 110 10.25 19.46 -2.33
C ILE A 110 11.24 20.20 -3.24
N ASP A 111 12.34 19.56 -3.63
CA ASP A 111 13.31 20.13 -4.58
C ASP A 111 12.63 20.45 -5.91
N TRP A 112 11.79 19.55 -6.42
CA TRP A 112 11.02 19.79 -7.64
C TRP A 112 10.00 20.92 -7.47
N ALA A 113 9.32 20.99 -6.33
CA ALA A 113 8.39 22.07 -6.02
C ALA A 113 9.10 23.44 -5.89
N LEU A 114 10.30 23.46 -5.31
CA LEU A 114 11.15 24.65 -5.20
C LEU A 114 11.57 25.14 -6.58
N GLU A 115 12.00 24.23 -7.47
CA GLU A 115 12.31 24.59 -8.86
C GLU A 115 11.11 25.15 -9.61
N MET A 116 9.94 24.53 -9.49
CA MET A 116 8.70 25.03 -10.11
C MET A 116 8.23 26.38 -9.52
N SER A 117 8.60 26.70 -8.28
CA SER A 117 8.26 27.97 -7.62
C SER A 117 9.16 29.14 -8.04
N LYS A 118 10.30 28.89 -8.71
CA LYS A 118 11.20 29.95 -9.16
C LYS A 118 10.46 30.89 -10.13
N GLY A 119 10.29 32.15 -9.71
CA GLY A 119 9.57 33.17 -10.48
C GLY A 119 8.05 33.21 -10.27
N ARG A 120 7.49 32.43 -9.33
CA ARG A 120 6.05 32.43 -9.00
C ARG A 120 5.82 32.65 -7.50
N PRO A 121 5.65 33.91 -7.04
CA PRO A 121 5.55 34.24 -5.62
C PRO A 121 4.32 33.62 -4.93
N GLU A 122 3.23 33.36 -5.66
CA GLU A 122 2.02 32.72 -5.13
C GLU A 122 2.25 31.26 -4.70
N ILE A 123 3.09 30.53 -5.43
CA ILE A 123 3.42 29.13 -5.15
C ILE A 123 4.48 29.03 -4.06
N GLN A 124 5.33 30.05 -3.95
CA GLN A 124 6.47 30.10 -3.05
C GLN A 124 6.07 29.99 -1.56
N GLN A 125 4.94 30.58 -1.16
CA GLN A 125 4.41 30.45 0.21
C GLN A 125 3.98 29.01 0.53
N GLN A 126 3.39 28.31 -0.44
CA GLN A 126 2.98 26.90 -0.26
C GLN A 126 4.20 25.99 -0.17
N VAL A 127 5.24 26.26 -0.96
CA VAL A 127 6.50 25.49 -0.91
C VAL A 127 7.25 25.75 0.40
N GLN A 128 7.24 26.97 0.94
CA GLN A 128 7.82 27.23 2.26
C GLN A 128 7.11 26.47 3.38
N ALA A 129 5.78 26.30 3.30
CA ALA A 129 5.04 25.45 4.23
C ALA A 129 5.44 23.97 4.11
N LEU A 130 5.67 23.46 2.90
CA LEU A 130 6.19 22.11 2.65
C LEU A 130 7.60 21.91 3.23
N VAL A 131 8.49 22.88 3.07
CA VAL A 131 9.85 22.85 3.66
C VAL A 131 9.81 22.89 5.19
N ALA A 132 8.88 23.64 5.79
CA ALA A 132 8.69 23.65 7.23
C ALA A 132 8.15 22.29 7.74
N ALA A 133 7.25 21.66 6.99
CA ALA A 133 6.74 20.33 7.29
C ALA A 133 7.83 19.25 7.19
N GLU A 134 8.74 19.35 6.21
CA GLU A 134 9.91 18.47 6.12
C GLU A 134 10.83 18.60 7.34
N LYS A 135 11.13 19.82 7.78
CA LYS A 135 11.96 20.04 8.98
C LYS A 135 11.32 19.43 10.23
N GLN A 136 10.01 19.49 10.36
CA GLN A 136 9.28 18.81 11.44
C GLN A 136 9.26 17.29 11.26
N ALA A 137 9.14 16.81 10.03
CA ALA A 137 9.21 15.40 9.69
C ALA A 137 10.62 14.81 9.79
N LEU A 138 11.67 15.61 9.87
CA LEU A 138 13.04 15.16 10.13
C LEU A 138 13.41 15.26 11.62
N ALA A 139 12.57 15.87 12.45
CA ALA A 139 12.80 15.92 13.89
C ALA A 139 12.74 14.49 14.48
N PRO A 140 13.67 14.13 15.38
CA PRO A 140 13.69 12.81 16.00
C PRO A 140 12.47 12.67 16.92
N VAL A 141 11.47 11.92 16.46
CA VAL A 141 10.29 11.60 17.25
C VAL A 141 10.60 10.36 18.07
N LYS A 142 10.74 10.51 19.38
CA LYS A 142 10.70 9.36 20.29
C LYS A 142 9.26 8.88 20.38
N LEU A 143 8.93 7.83 19.63
CA LEU A 143 7.58 7.24 19.65
C LEU A 143 7.45 6.33 20.88
N SER A 144 6.36 6.50 21.64
CA SER A 144 5.97 5.54 22.68
C SER A 144 5.52 4.22 22.03
N PHE A 145 5.58 3.13 22.77
CA PHE A 145 5.03 1.83 22.33
C PHE A 145 3.55 1.94 21.92
N VAL A 146 2.78 2.78 22.61
CA VAL A 146 1.38 3.04 22.28
C VAL A 146 1.25 3.75 20.94
N ASP A 147 2.13 4.71 20.64
CA ASP A 147 2.12 5.46 19.37
C ASP A 147 2.44 4.54 18.20
N ILE A 148 3.38 3.60 18.39
CA ILE A 148 3.73 2.59 17.38
C ILE A 148 2.53 1.71 17.07
N LEU A 149 1.83 1.21 18.09
CA LEU A 149 0.63 0.39 17.90
C LEU A 149 -0.49 1.16 17.19
N MET A 150 -0.68 2.43 17.54
CA MET A 150 -1.67 3.29 16.88
C MET A 150 -1.31 3.54 15.42
N ASN A 151 -0.03 3.79 15.10
CA ASN A 151 0.42 3.96 13.73
C ASN A 151 0.27 2.66 12.91
N MET A 152 0.60 1.51 13.49
CA MET A 152 0.38 0.20 12.85
C MET A 152 -1.08 -0.01 12.49
N LEU A 153 -1.99 0.28 13.44
CA LEU A 153 -3.42 0.15 13.25
C LEU A 153 -3.93 1.14 12.19
N PHE A 154 -3.47 2.40 12.25
CA PHE A 154 -3.86 3.45 11.31
C PHE A 154 -3.39 3.12 9.89
N SER A 155 -2.11 2.77 9.71
CA SER A 155 -1.54 2.36 8.43
C SER A 155 -2.27 1.13 7.88
N GLY A 156 -2.51 0.10 8.71
CA GLY A 156 -3.27 -1.08 8.30
C GLY A 156 -4.70 -0.75 7.87
N ALA A 157 -5.43 0.04 8.66
CA ALA A 157 -6.80 0.44 8.37
C ALA A 157 -6.90 1.32 7.11
N PHE A 158 -5.90 2.19 6.88
CA PHE A 158 -5.86 3.07 5.72
C PHE A 158 -5.45 2.33 4.44
N TYR A 159 -4.51 1.39 4.52
CA TYR A 159 -4.01 0.64 3.37
C TYR A 159 -5.00 -0.45 2.92
N ALA A 160 -5.79 -0.99 3.86
CA ALA A 160 -6.79 -2.02 3.58
C ALA A 160 -7.75 -1.66 2.43
N PRO A 161 -8.56 -0.58 2.48
CA PRO A 161 -9.51 -0.27 1.42
C PRO A 161 -8.84 -0.04 0.06
N ILE A 162 -7.67 0.61 0.03
CA ILE A 162 -6.91 0.88 -1.20
C ILE A 162 -6.44 -0.43 -1.85
N THR A 163 -5.86 -1.32 -1.04
CA THR A 163 -5.44 -2.65 -1.48
C THR A 163 -6.64 -3.50 -1.92
N GLY A 164 -7.77 -3.39 -1.21
CA GLY A 164 -9.04 -4.03 -1.56
C GLY A 164 -9.55 -3.59 -2.93
N LEU A 165 -9.53 -2.29 -3.23
CA LEU A 165 -9.90 -1.76 -4.55
C LEU A 165 -8.99 -2.32 -5.65
N GLY A 166 -7.69 -2.41 -5.40
CA GLY A 166 -6.74 -3.08 -6.29
C GLY A 166 -7.11 -4.54 -6.56
N GLY A 167 -7.49 -5.27 -5.51
CA GLY A 167 -7.96 -6.65 -5.61
C GLY A 167 -9.22 -6.79 -6.47
N ALA A 168 -10.21 -5.92 -6.28
CA ALA A 168 -11.42 -5.88 -7.10
C ALA A 168 -11.11 -5.53 -8.57
N PHE A 169 -10.17 -4.61 -8.79
CA PHE A 169 -9.70 -4.24 -10.13
C PHE A 169 -9.02 -5.41 -10.85
N ALA A 170 -8.25 -6.25 -10.16
CA ALA A 170 -7.67 -7.46 -10.73
C ALA A 170 -8.74 -8.41 -11.29
N VAL A 171 -9.84 -8.62 -10.56
CA VAL A 171 -10.98 -9.41 -11.02
C VAL A 171 -11.64 -8.77 -12.24
N LEU A 172 -11.84 -7.45 -12.23
CA LEU A 172 -12.41 -6.72 -13.35
C LEU A 172 -11.57 -6.90 -14.62
N ARG A 173 -10.25 -6.76 -14.50
CA ARG A 173 -9.31 -6.92 -15.61
C ARG A 173 -9.33 -8.34 -16.16
N LEU A 174 -9.32 -9.35 -15.29
CA LEU A 174 -9.38 -10.76 -15.68
C LEU A 174 -10.70 -11.12 -16.37
N LYS A 175 -11.83 -10.63 -15.86
CA LYS A 175 -13.14 -10.82 -16.51
C LYS A 175 -13.18 -10.18 -17.90
N ARG A 176 -12.62 -8.98 -18.06
CA ARG A 176 -12.53 -8.31 -19.37
C ARG A 176 -11.66 -9.09 -20.36
N LYS A 177 -10.51 -9.62 -19.92
CA LYS A 177 -9.65 -10.47 -20.77
C LYS A 177 -10.39 -11.73 -21.23
N ALA A 178 -11.00 -12.45 -20.29
CA ALA A 178 -11.79 -13.65 -20.61
C ALA A 178 -12.95 -13.36 -21.58
N SER A 179 -13.61 -12.21 -21.48
CA SER A 179 -14.67 -11.81 -22.43
C SER A 179 -14.16 -11.50 -23.84
N ARG A 180 -12.86 -11.18 -23.99
CA ARG A 180 -12.21 -10.90 -25.27
C ARG A 180 -11.54 -12.13 -25.88
N GLY A 181 -11.56 -13.28 -25.21
CA GLY A 181 -10.86 -14.49 -25.64
C GLY A 181 -9.33 -14.41 -25.48
N GLU A 182 -8.84 -13.48 -24.65
CA GLU A 182 -7.42 -13.28 -24.30
C GLU A 182 -7.03 -13.91 -22.96
#